data_AF-A0A5C4V2Q7-F1
#
_entry.id   AF-A0A5C4V2Q7-F1
#
_cell.length_a   1.000
_cell.length_b   1.000
_cell.length_c   1.000
_cell.angle_alpha   90.00
_cell.angle_beta   90.00
_cell.angle_gamma   90.00
#
_symmetry.space_group_name_H-M   'P 1'
#
loop_
_entity.id
_entity.type
_entity.pdbx_description
1 polymer ?
#
loop_
_entity_poly.entity_id
_entity_poly.type
_entity_poly.pdbx_seq_one_letter_code
_entity_poly.pdbx_strand_id
1 'polypeptide(L)'
;MRLVPGRRATPEALVRLAAFRTRGRAARRRQASYVAYCVLLLTAIYAVPYLAALVDAAAERRWRGPTAERALEAAPAALPALAALALAGAAQLAVWRGPVRLPAAAVHWLLPHPVPRAALLLPRLRLAWLVNGVGGALPGAVVALAAHAAGGRGAAWAATLAGAGGGAAVGLLGAAAAVWTQRHHPWFGRARLRPVLALLAAALLAHACGAWASQGAGWGRAALWSGPWGWAALPWAAATGRVSAVEGACGGALAALAVVGALLVARRAALALPARVLRQQTRVAGMFTAAFYGADPRVARAALSAPRRARRATGRALRVPRARWLLLPWRDLLALLRAPLRAGSGVALWGATLALLAVGHPVAGVAALVTGYLAAAQLVEPARWESENHERGAALPWSRGALALRHALLPGALLLLSSAPLVAFAPLAPAWVPALVGAASVSARRGAMPASVLLGTQTPMGDTGPLQALLWLGRAPLLVLPALAPTSLSGVSTAPAVAWSLAVGAAALAWTRHTRAPRST
;
A
#
# COMPACT_ATOMS: atom_id res chain seq x y z
N MET A 1 28.37 17.89 -31.73
CA MET A 1 29.52 17.00 -31.42
C MET A 1 29.45 15.79 -32.34
N ARG A 2 30.05 15.87 -33.54
CA ARG A 2 30.14 14.74 -34.47
C ARG A 2 31.24 13.82 -33.94
N LEU A 3 30.89 12.59 -33.55
CA LEU A 3 31.87 11.60 -33.13
C LEU A 3 32.72 11.25 -34.35
N VAL A 4 34.03 11.51 -34.26
CA VAL A 4 35.02 11.13 -35.27
C VAL A 4 34.99 9.60 -35.40
N PRO A 5 34.56 9.04 -36.54
CA PRO A 5 34.62 7.61 -36.76
C PRO A 5 36.07 7.24 -37.04
N GLY A 6 36.72 6.47 -36.16
CA GLY A 6 38.04 5.92 -36.49
C GLY A 6 38.97 5.51 -35.35
N ARG A 7 38.79 5.98 -34.11
CA ARG A 7 39.64 5.48 -33.01
C ARG A 7 39.14 4.11 -32.55
N ARG A 8 39.70 3.05 -33.14
CA ARG A 8 39.64 1.69 -32.60
C ARG A 8 40.01 1.78 -31.11
N ALA A 9 39.14 1.29 -30.23
CA ALA A 9 39.43 1.26 -28.80
C ALA A 9 40.74 0.48 -28.61
N THR A 10 41.75 1.12 -28.03
CA THR A 10 43.03 0.45 -27.79
C THR A 10 42.78 -0.78 -26.91
N PRO A 11 43.46 -1.92 -27.16
CA PRO A 11 43.26 -3.15 -26.40
C PRO A 11 43.40 -2.91 -24.88
N GLU A 12 44.29 -2.00 -24.48
CA GLU A 12 44.46 -1.55 -23.09
C GLU A 12 43.19 -0.92 -22.50
N ALA A 13 42.46 -0.10 -23.26
CA ALA A 13 41.22 0.51 -22.79
C ALA A 13 40.14 -0.56 -22.56
N LEU A 14 40.07 -1.59 -23.43
CA LEU A 14 39.14 -2.72 -23.26
C LEU A 14 39.49 -3.57 -22.04
N VAL A 15 40.78 -3.83 -21.79
CA VAL A 15 41.26 -4.55 -20.60
C VAL A 15 40.95 -3.77 -19.32
N ARG A 16 41.21 -2.46 -19.28
CA ARG A 16 40.86 -1.61 -18.13
C ARG A 16 39.34 -1.59 -17.89
N LEU A 17 38.53 -1.47 -18.94
CA LEU A 17 37.08 -1.54 -18.83
C LEU A 17 36.59 -2.91 -18.33
N ALA A 18 37.22 -4.01 -18.76
CA ALA A 18 36.93 -5.34 -18.26
C ALA A 18 37.23 -5.45 -16.75
N ALA A 19 38.38 -4.93 -16.30
CA ALA A 19 38.77 -4.90 -14.89
C ALA A 19 37.81 -4.05 -14.02
N PHE A 20 37.38 -2.88 -14.49
CA PHE A 20 36.35 -2.09 -13.79
C PHE A 20 35.01 -2.83 -13.73
N ARG A 21 34.63 -3.55 -14.79
CA ARG A 21 33.40 -4.36 -14.82
C ARG A 21 33.47 -5.53 -13.83
N THR A 22 34.59 -6.24 -13.74
CA THR A 22 34.73 -7.36 -12.79
C THR A 22 34.67 -6.87 -11.34
N ARG A 23 35.39 -5.80 -10.99
CA ARG A 23 35.33 -5.17 -9.66
C ARG A 23 33.91 -4.71 -9.31
N GLY A 24 33.24 -4.03 -10.26
CA GLY A 24 31.85 -3.59 -10.06
C GLY A 24 30.86 -4.75 -9.89
N ARG A 25 31.04 -5.86 -10.63
CA ARG A 25 30.23 -7.08 -10.44
C ARG A 25 30.49 -7.71 -9.08
N ALA A 26 31.76 -7.81 -8.66
CA ALA A 26 32.12 -8.35 -7.35
C ALA A 26 31.53 -7.53 -6.20
N ALA A 27 31.63 -6.20 -6.26
CA ALA A 27 31.01 -5.31 -5.26
C ALA A 27 29.48 -5.48 -5.20
N ARG A 28 28.81 -5.57 -6.36
CA ARG A 28 27.35 -5.83 -6.41
C ARG A 28 26.98 -7.20 -5.87
N ARG A 29 27.79 -8.23 -6.15
CA ARG A 29 27.58 -9.57 -5.60
C ARG A 29 27.72 -9.55 -4.07
N ARG A 30 28.75 -8.89 -3.54
CA ARG A 30 28.95 -8.70 -2.10
C ARG A 30 27.79 -7.94 -1.44
N GLN A 31 27.30 -6.86 -2.06
CA GLN A 31 26.14 -6.14 -1.54
C GLN A 31 24.87 -6.99 -1.60
N ALA A 32 24.66 -7.74 -2.68
CA ALA A 32 23.51 -8.64 -2.82
C ALA A 32 23.56 -9.79 -1.81
N SER A 33 24.74 -10.39 -1.57
CA SER A 33 24.92 -11.44 -0.57
C SER A 33 24.73 -10.90 0.84
N TYR A 34 25.19 -9.69 1.13
CA TYR A 34 24.93 -9.03 2.41
C TYR A 34 23.44 -8.77 2.63
N VAL A 35 22.73 -8.24 1.63
CA VAL A 35 21.26 -8.06 1.71
C VAL A 35 20.54 -9.40 1.88
N ALA A 36 20.94 -10.43 1.13
CA ALA A 36 20.38 -11.77 1.25
C ALA A 36 20.62 -12.35 2.65
N TYR A 37 21.82 -12.18 3.19
CA TYR A 37 22.18 -12.56 4.55
C TYR A 37 21.30 -11.84 5.59
N CYS A 38 21.15 -10.52 5.51
CA CYS A 38 20.28 -9.77 6.43
C CYS A 38 18.82 -10.22 6.33
N VAL A 39 18.30 -10.44 5.12
CA VAL A 39 16.93 -10.94 4.93
C VAL A 39 16.77 -12.34 5.52
N LEU A 40 17.73 -13.24 5.29
CA LEU A 40 17.70 -14.59 5.81
C LEU A 40 17.80 -14.60 7.34
N LEU A 41 18.70 -13.80 7.92
CA LEU A 41 18.84 -13.64 9.36
C LEU A 41 17.56 -13.10 10.01
N LEU A 42 16.97 -12.04 9.45
CA LEU A 42 15.70 -11.50 9.95
C LEU A 42 14.56 -12.51 9.81
N THR A 43 14.53 -13.28 8.71
CA THR A 43 13.54 -14.35 8.51
C THR A 43 13.74 -15.47 9.53
N ALA A 44 14.98 -15.87 9.79
CA ALA A 44 15.31 -16.90 10.78
C ALA A 44 14.90 -16.48 12.19
N ILE A 45 15.15 -15.23 12.58
CA ILE A 45 14.83 -14.72 13.91
C ILE A 45 13.32 -14.47 14.07
N TYR A 46 12.67 -13.84 13.09
CA TYR A 46 11.30 -13.33 13.24
C TYR A 46 10.22 -14.13 12.54
N ALA A 47 10.53 -14.98 11.56
CA ALA A 47 9.51 -15.74 10.84
C ALA A 47 9.52 -17.23 11.22
N VAL A 48 10.70 -17.84 11.36
CA VAL A 48 10.81 -19.28 11.64
C VAL A 48 10.11 -19.70 12.95
N PRO A 49 10.22 -18.98 14.09
CA PRO A 49 9.52 -19.38 15.31
C PRO A 49 7.99 -19.38 15.14
N TYR A 50 7.45 -18.38 14.43
CA TYR A 50 6.00 -18.31 14.16
C TYR A 50 5.56 -19.36 13.14
N LEU A 51 6.41 -19.70 12.17
CA LEU A 51 6.15 -20.79 11.22
C LEU A 51 6.17 -22.14 11.93
N ALA A 52 7.11 -22.38 12.84
CA ALA A 52 7.17 -23.59 13.66
C ALA A 52 5.91 -23.70 14.52
N ALA A 53 5.55 -22.64 15.24
CA ALA A 53 4.31 -22.60 16.03
C ALA A 53 3.05 -22.84 15.17
N LEU A 54 3.04 -22.33 13.92
CA LEU A 54 1.96 -22.59 12.97
C LEU A 54 1.93 -24.05 12.49
N VAL A 55 3.08 -24.66 12.23
CA VAL A 55 3.19 -26.09 11.87
C VAL A 55 2.70 -26.96 13.01
N ASP A 56 3.11 -26.67 14.25
CA ASP A 56 2.65 -27.40 15.43
C ASP A 56 1.13 -27.24 15.62
N ALA A 57 0.62 -26.00 15.49
CA ALA A 57 -0.81 -25.74 15.52
C ALA A 57 -1.58 -26.46 14.40
N ALA A 58 -0.95 -26.65 13.23
CA ALA A 58 -1.53 -27.40 12.11
C ALA A 58 -1.54 -28.90 12.35
N ALA A 59 -0.45 -29.46 12.89
CA ALA A 59 -0.34 -30.87 13.24
C ALA A 59 -1.38 -31.26 14.30
N GLU A 60 -1.55 -30.40 15.31
CA GLU A 60 -2.48 -30.63 16.41
C GLU A 60 -3.91 -30.10 16.15
N ARG A 61 -4.12 -29.38 15.04
CA ARG A 61 -5.39 -28.72 14.68
C ARG A 61 -5.94 -27.86 15.84
N ARG A 62 -5.07 -27.07 16.48
CA ARG A 62 -5.36 -26.28 17.69
C ARG A 62 -6.32 -25.11 17.47
N TRP A 63 -6.48 -24.65 16.23
CA TRP A 63 -7.28 -23.45 15.92
C TRP A 63 -8.72 -23.78 15.55
N ARG A 64 -9.35 -24.69 16.30
CA ARG A 64 -10.77 -25.02 16.12
C ARG A 64 -11.66 -24.05 16.89
N GLY A 65 -12.85 -23.81 16.35
CA GLY A 65 -13.86 -22.97 16.97
C GLY A 65 -14.75 -22.29 15.94
N PRO A 66 -15.85 -21.67 16.39
CA PRO A 66 -16.84 -21.06 15.50
C PRO A 66 -16.25 -19.94 14.64
N THR A 67 -15.23 -19.23 15.12
CA THR A 67 -14.53 -18.18 14.36
C THR A 67 -13.65 -18.76 13.25
N ALA A 68 -12.97 -19.88 13.52
CA ALA A 68 -12.15 -20.58 12.54
C ALA A 68 -13.00 -21.22 11.44
N GLU A 69 -14.14 -21.81 11.80
CA GLU A 69 -15.11 -22.36 10.86
C GLU A 69 -15.66 -21.27 9.93
N ARG A 70 -16.11 -20.13 10.49
CA ARG A 70 -16.53 -18.96 9.70
C ARG A 70 -15.43 -18.46 8.77
N ALA A 71 -14.18 -18.44 9.24
CA ALA A 71 -13.05 -18.03 8.40
C ALA A 71 -12.80 -18.97 7.24
N LEU A 72 -12.91 -20.28 7.46
CA LEU A 72 -12.80 -21.26 6.39
C LEU A 72 -13.99 -21.24 5.43
N GLU A 73 -15.19 -20.94 5.91
CA GLU A 73 -16.39 -20.74 5.07
C GLU A 73 -16.30 -19.49 4.20
N ALA A 74 -15.71 -18.41 4.73
CA ALA A 74 -15.47 -17.19 3.98
C ALA A 74 -14.26 -17.27 3.04
N ALA A 75 -13.35 -18.25 3.22
CA ALA A 75 -12.11 -18.35 2.45
C ALA A 75 -12.31 -18.42 0.92
N PRO A 76 -13.29 -19.15 0.36
CA PRO A 76 -13.63 -19.13 -1.06
C PRO A 76 -13.94 -17.72 -1.62
N ALA A 77 -14.48 -16.81 -0.80
CA ALA A 77 -14.73 -15.42 -1.18
C ALA A 77 -13.51 -14.51 -0.89
N ALA A 78 -12.81 -14.75 0.22
CA ALA A 78 -11.70 -13.93 0.67
C ALA A 78 -10.43 -14.11 -0.19
N LEU A 79 -10.09 -15.34 -0.60
CA LEU A 79 -8.86 -15.60 -1.38
C LEU A 79 -8.86 -14.88 -2.75
N PRO A 80 -9.95 -14.93 -3.55
CA PRO A 80 -10.06 -14.13 -4.77
C PRO A 80 -9.89 -12.61 -4.51
N ALA A 81 -10.45 -12.11 -3.41
CA ALA A 81 -10.34 -10.69 -3.03
C ALA A 81 -8.89 -10.31 -2.69
N LEU A 82 -8.20 -11.14 -1.90
CA LEU A 82 -6.78 -10.96 -1.57
C LEU A 82 -5.88 -11.03 -2.81
N ALA A 83 -6.16 -11.96 -3.72
CA ALA A 83 -5.46 -12.07 -4.99
C ALA A 83 -5.67 -10.81 -5.85
N ALA A 84 -6.90 -10.33 -6.00
CA ALA A 84 -7.20 -9.10 -6.72
C ALA A 84 -6.53 -7.86 -6.08
N LEU A 85 -6.51 -7.77 -4.76
CA LEU A 85 -5.77 -6.75 -4.02
C LEU A 85 -4.27 -6.83 -4.30
N ALA A 86 -3.68 -8.02 -4.31
CA ALA A 86 -2.26 -8.21 -4.63
C ALA A 86 -1.95 -7.73 -6.06
N LEU A 87 -2.81 -8.03 -7.04
CA LEU A 87 -2.67 -7.53 -8.42
C LEU A 87 -2.80 -6.00 -8.49
N ALA A 88 -3.78 -5.41 -7.79
CA ALA A 88 -3.95 -3.96 -7.71
C ALA A 88 -2.74 -3.28 -7.04
N GLY A 89 -2.22 -3.87 -5.97
CA GLY A 89 -1.02 -3.43 -5.25
C GLY A 89 0.23 -3.50 -6.14
N ALA A 90 0.44 -4.60 -6.86
CA ALA A 90 1.54 -4.75 -7.80
C ALA A 90 1.47 -3.72 -8.93
N ALA A 91 0.28 -3.49 -9.52
CA ALA A 91 0.07 -2.45 -10.52
C ALA A 91 0.35 -1.05 -9.96
N GLN A 92 -0.04 -0.77 -8.72
CA GLN A 92 0.23 0.51 -8.06
C GLN A 92 1.73 0.70 -7.79
N LEU A 93 2.42 -0.32 -7.28
CA LEU A 93 3.86 -0.28 -7.02
C LEU A 93 4.66 -0.11 -8.32
N ALA A 94 4.15 -0.66 -9.43
CA ALA A 94 4.76 -0.51 -10.75
C ALA A 94 4.81 0.93 -11.24
N VAL A 95 3.91 1.80 -10.77
CA VAL A 95 3.95 3.24 -11.08
C VAL A 95 5.16 3.92 -10.43
N TRP A 96 5.65 3.39 -9.32
CA TRP A 96 6.73 4.01 -8.55
C TRP A 96 8.07 3.44 -8.94
N ARG A 97 8.16 2.10 -8.90
CA ARG A 97 9.42 1.38 -9.01
C ARG A 97 9.51 0.63 -10.34
N GLY A 98 8.41 0.06 -10.83
CA GLY A 98 8.39 -0.84 -11.97
C GLY A 98 9.12 -2.16 -11.68
N PRO A 99 8.66 -3.31 -12.20
CA PRO A 99 9.37 -4.58 -12.06
C PRO A 99 10.66 -4.61 -12.89
N VAL A 100 10.67 -3.98 -14.07
CA VAL A 100 11.85 -3.94 -14.96
C VAL A 100 12.61 -2.64 -14.72
N ARG A 101 13.70 -2.70 -13.94
CA ARG A 101 14.54 -1.54 -13.62
C ARG A 101 15.94 -1.67 -14.19
N LEU A 102 16.39 -0.57 -14.79
CA LEU A 102 17.77 -0.40 -15.20
C LEU A 102 18.50 0.53 -14.20
N PRO A 103 19.79 0.29 -13.93
CA PRO A 103 20.60 1.23 -13.16
C PRO A 103 20.64 2.61 -13.83
N ALA A 104 20.75 3.69 -13.04
CA ALA A 104 20.83 5.05 -13.56
C ALA A 104 21.89 5.22 -14.65
N ALA A 105 23.08 4.65 -14.46
CA ALA A 105 24.13 4.66 -15.47
C ALA A 105 23.68 3.99 -16.79
N ALA A 106 23.05 2.82 -16.74
CA ALA A 106 22.57 2.13 -17.94
C ALA A 106 21.47 2.94 -18.66
N VAL A 107 20.63 3.63 -17.91
CA VAL A 107 19.55 4.46 -18.46
C VAL A 107 20.09 5.69 -19.20
N HIS A 108 21.14 6.33 -18.68
CA HIS A 108 21.72 7.53 -19.29
C HIS A 108 22.67 7.18 -20.44
N TRP A 109 23.46 6.12 -20.29
CA TRP A 109 24.47 5.74 -21.28
C TRP A 109 23.98 4.75 -22.33
N LEU A 110 23.22 3.70 -21.96
CA LEU A 110 22.90 2.62 -22.91
C LEU A 110 21.60 2.84 -23.69
N LEU A 111 20.59 3.48 -23.09
CA LEU A 111 19.29 3.70 -23.77
C LEU A 111 19.36 4.64 -24.99
N PRO A 112 20.26 5.64 -25.07
CA PRO A 112 20.44 6.43 -26.30
C PRO A 112 21.09 5.64 -27.44
N HIS A 113 21.83 4.57 -27.15
CA HIS A 113 22.56 3.80 -28.15
C HIS A 113 21.70 2.64 -28.71
N PRO A 114 21.98 2.17 -29.94
CA PRO A 114 21.25 1.06 -30.58
C PRO A 114 21.65 -0.30 -29.98
N VAL A 115 21.48 -0.47 -28.67
CA VAL A 115 21.73 -1.75 -27.97
C VAL A 115 20.47 -2.60 -28.02
N PRO A 116 20.56 -3.92 -28.26
CA PRO A 116 19.39 -4.80 -28.26
C PRO A 116 18.66 -4.75 -26.91
N ARG A 117 17.46 -4.16 -26.90
CA ARG A 117 16.66 -3.98 -25.68
C ARG A 117 16.37 -5.30 -24.95
N ALA A 118 16.25 -6.39 -25.70
CA ALA A 118 16.03 -7.72 -25.14
C ALA A 118 17.12 -8.14 -24.17
N ALA A 119 18.39 -7.92 -24.51
CA ALA A 119 19.53 -8.26 -23.67
C ALA A 119 19.56 -7.46 -22.35
N LEU A 120 19.04 -6.22 -22.38
CA LEU A 120 19.00 -5.35 -21.19
C LEU A 120 17.78 -5.62 -20.30
N LEU A 121 16.60 -5.86 -20.88
CA LEU A 121 15.33 -5.87 -20.15
C LEU A 121 14.88 -7.29 -19.74
N LEU A 122 15.13 -8.32 -20.56
CA LEU A 122 14.64 -9.67 -20.26
C LEU A 122 15.26 -10.31 -19.01
N PRO A 123 16.57 -10.17 -18.72
CA PRO A 123 17.12 -10.70 -17.47
C PRO A 123 16.48 -10.06 -16.23
N ARG A 124 16.13 -8.77 -16.31
CA ARG A 124 15.43 -8.04 -15.24
C ARG A 124 14.00 -8.49 -15.08
N LEU A 125 13.32 -8.77 -16.19
CA LEU A 125 11.98 -9.32 -16.19
C LEU A 125 11.94 -10.72 -15.55
N ARG A 126 12.88 -11.60 -15.92
CA ARG A 126 13.00 -12.95 -15.32
C ARG A 126 13.24 -12.89 -13.82
N LEU A 127 14.11 -12.00 -13.36
CA LEU A 127 14.31 -11.78 -11.93
C LEU A 127 13.03 -11.28 -11.25
N ALA A 128 12.28 -10.38 -11.89
CA ALA A 128 11.00 -9.93 -11.35
C ALA A 128 9.98 -11.09 -11.27
N TRP A 129 9.92 -11.98 -12.26
CA TRP A 129 9.08 -13.18 -12.20
C TRP A 129 9.48 -14.09 -11.05
N LEU A 130 10.77 -14.38 -10.89
CA LEU A 130 11.28 -15.19 -9.79
C LEU A 130 10.89 -14.58 -8.43
N VAL A 131 11.22 -13.31 -8.22
CA VAL A 131 10.98 -12.63 -6.93
C VAL A 131 9.50 -12.54 -6.60
N ASN A 132 8.63 -12.22 -7.56
CA ASN A 132 7.19 -12.14 -7.29
C ASN A 132 6.55 -13.54 -7.20
N GLY A 133 7.01 -14.51 -7.97
CA GLY A 133 6.55 -15.90 -7.90
C GLY A 133 6.87 -16.52 -6.54
N VAL A 134 8.12 -16.45 -6.10
CA VAL A 134 8.54 -16.91 -4.76
C VAL A 134 7.86 -16.08 -3.66
N GLY A 135 7.81 -14.76 -3.82
CA GLY A 135 7.15 -13.86 -2.87
C GLY A 135 5.65 -14.06 -2.76
N GLY A 136 4.99 -14.67 -3.76
CA GLY A 136 3.59 -15.10 -3.70
C GLY A 136 3.42 -16.53 -3.19
N ALA A 137 4.33 -17.45 -3.56
CA ALA A 137 4.30 -18.84 -3.13
C ALA A 137 4.40 -19.00 -1.61
N LEU A 138 5.33 -18.25 -0.98
CA LEU A 138 5.55 -18.30 0.47
C LEU A 138 4.28 -17.92 1.27
N PRO A 139 3.67 -16.73 1.10
CA PRO A 139 2.44 -16.39 1.83
C PRO A 139 1.27 -17.31 1.44
N GLY A 140 1.19 -17.79 0.19
CA GLY A 140 0.19 -18.77 -0.22
C GLY A 140 0.29 -20.09 0.56
N ALA A 141 1.50 -20.60 0.75
CA ALA A 141 1.76 -21.79 1.56
C ALA A 141 1.39 -21.57 3.03
N VAL A 142 1.73 -20.41 3.60
CA VAL A 142 1.42 -20.04 4.99
C VAL A 142 -0.09 -19.92 5.22
N VAL A 143 -0.81 -19.24 4.33
CA VAL A 143 -2.27 -19.12 4.41
C VAL A 143 -2.94 -20.49 4.31
N ALA A 144 -2.46 -21.37 3.42
CA ALA A 144 -3.01 -22.71 3.29
C ALA A 144 -2.73 -23.58 4.52
N LEU A 145 -1.54 -23.48 5.12
CA LEU A 145 -1.20 -24.17 6.37
C LEU A 145 -2.06 -23.68 7.54
N ALA A 146 -2.24 -22.35 7.67
CA ALA A 146 -3.12 -21.74 8.65
C ALA A 146 -4.57 -22.21 8.49
N ALA A 147 -5.04 -22.33 7.26
CA ALA A 147 -6.38 -22.86 7.00
C ALA A 147 -6.50 -24.37 7.33
N HIS A 148 -5.43 -25.14 7.15
CA HIS A 148 -5.39 -26.53 7.62
C HIS A 148 -5.46 -26.60 9.15
N ALA A 149 -4.68 -25.76 9.85
CA ALA A 149 -4.71 -25.64 11.31
C ALA A 149 -6.07 -25.24 11.87
N ALA A 150 -6.83 -24.44 11.11
CA ALA A 150 -8.19 -24.00 11.42
C ALA A 150 -9.26 -25.10 11.21
N GLY A 151 -8.89 -26.31 10.76
CA GLY A 151 -9.81 -27.43 10.54
C GLY A 151 -10.11 -27.73 9.07
N GLY A 152 -9.28 -27.26 8.14
CA GLY A 152 -9.35 -27.67 6.73
C GLY A 152 -9.22 -29.18 6.58
N ARG A 153 -10.05 -29.78 5.72
CA ARG A 153 -9.97 -31.23 5.40
C ARG A 153 -8.76 -31.51 4.51
N GLY A 154 -8.40 -32.79 4.34
CA GLY A 154 -7.30 -33.22 3.46
C GLY A 154 -5.93 -33.23 4.12
N ALA A 155 -4.90 -33.61 3.36
CA ALA A 155 -3.52 -33.68 3.85
C ALA A 155 -2.88 -32.28 3.88
N ALA A 156 -2.24 -31.93 5.00
CA ALA A 156 -1.60 -30.62 5.20
C ALA A 156 -0.63 -30.26 4.06
N TRP A 157 0.21 -31.21 3.65
CA TRP A 157 1.20 -31.02 2.58
C TRP A 157 0.55 -30.75 1.21
N ALA A 158 -0.60 -31.36 0.91
CA ALA A 158 -1.29 -31.13 -0.35
C ALA A 158 -1.93 -29.73 -0.37
N ALA A 159 -2.53 -29.32 0.76
CA ALA A 159 -3.07 -27.98 0.92
C ALA A 159 -1.97 -26.91 0.83
N THR A 160 -0.81 -27.12 1.46
CA THR A 160 0.31 -26.17 1.40
C THR A 160 0.91 -26.06 0.01
N LEU A 161 1.10 -27.17 -0.72
CA LEU A 161 1.56 -27.14 -2.12
C LEU A 161 0.55 -26.45 -3.03
N ALA A 162 -0.75 -26.73 -2.86
CA ALA A 162 -1.80 -26.05 -3.63
C ALA A 162 -1.84 -24.54 -3.33
N GLY A 163 -1.71 -24.16 -2.05
CA GLY A 163 -1.59 -22.76 -1.63
C GLY A 163 -0.34 -22.08 -2.20
N ALA A 164 0.80 -22.77 -2.19
CA ALA A 164 2.04 -22.28 -2.78
C ALA A 164 1.91 -22.06 -4.30
N GLY A 165 1.30 -23.01 -5.01
CA GLY A 165 1.02 -22.91 -6.44
C GLY A 165 0.09 -21.75 -6.78
N GLY A 166 -1.02 -21.62 -6.04
CA GLY A 166 -1.96 -20.50 -6.17
C GLY A 166 -1.30 -19.15 -5.88
N GLY A 167 -0.54 -19.05 -4.79
CA GLY A 167 0.23 -17.87 -4.45
C GLY A 167 1.28 -17.50 -5.50
N ALA A 168 2.00 -18.48 -6.04
CA ALA A 168 2.95 -18.27 -7.13
C ALA A 168 2.27 -17.73 -8.39
N ALA A 169 1.10 -18.28 -8.75
CA ALA A 169 0.31 -17.80 -9.88
C ALA A 169 -0.11 -16.34 -9.70
N VAL A 170 -0.63 -15.97 -8.51
CA VAL A 170 -0.98 -14.57 -8.18
C VAL A 170 0.24 -13.65 -8.26
N GLY A 171 1.39 -14.08 -7.74
CA GLY A 171 2.65 -13.33 -7.81
C GLY A 171 3.10 -13.08 -9.25
N LEU A 172 3.08 -14.11 -10.11
CA LEU A 172 3.43 -14.00 -11.52
C LEU A 172 2.46 -13.12 -12.32
N LEU A 173 1.15 -13.28 -12.07
CA LEU A 173 0.12 -12.39 -12.62
C LEU A 173 0.34 -10.94 -12.16
N GLY A 174 0.72 -10.73 -10.90
CA GLY A 174 1.06 -9.41 -10.34
C GLY A 174 2.25 -8.78 -11.03
N ALA A 175 3.32 -9.56 -11.29
CA ALA A 175 4.47 -9.10 -12.06
C ALA A 175 4.07 -8.73 -13.50
N ALA A 176 3.21 -9.51 -14.14
CA ALA A 176 2.71 -9.20 -15.48
C ALA A 176 1.86 -7.91 -15.52
N ALA A 177 0.92 -7.76 -14.59
CA ALA A 177 0.11 -6.55 -14.42
C ALA A 177 0.98 -5.31 -14.13
N ALA A 178 2.05 -5.49 -13.34
CA ALA A 178 3.03 -4.46 -13.06
C ALA A 178 3.80 -4.04 -14.32
N VAL A 179 4.29 -4.97 -15.15
CA VAL A 179 4.95 -4.65 -16.44
C VAL A 179 3.99 -3.95 -17.39
N TRP A 180 2.74 -4.41 -17.48
CA TRP A 180 1.72 -3.78 -18.32
C TRP A 180 1.44 -2.33 -17.90
N THR A 181 1.34 -2.10 -16.59
CA THR A 181 1.17 -0.77 -16.01
C THR A 181 2.40 0.12 -16.25
N GLN A 182 3.60 -0.46 -16.18
CA GLN A 182 4.85 0.22 -16.50
C GLN A 182 4.87 0.68 -17.97
N ARG A 183 4.44 -0.16 -18.92
CA ARG A 183 4.33 0.21 -20.34
C ARG A 183 3.34 1.34 -20.57
N HIS A 184 2.14 1.23 -20.00
CA HIS A 184 1.07 2.22 -20.14
C HIS A 184 1.11 3.23 -18.98
N HIS A 185 2.30 3.73 -18.67
CA HIS A 185 2.53 4.52 -17.47
C HIS A 185 1.54 5.70 -17.38
N PRO A 186 0.83 5.89 -16.24
CA PRO A 186 -0.23 6.90 -16.11
C PRO A 186 0.26 8.35 -16.24
N TRP A 187 1.58 8.59 -16.25
CA TRP A 187 2.15 9.91 -16.52
C TRP A 187 2.12 10.28 -18.01
N PHE A 188 2.20 9.29 -18.89
CA PHE A 188 2.28 9.51 -20.34
C PHE A 188 1.00 9.13 -21.09
N GLY A 189 -0.02 8.59 -20.41
CA GLY A 189 -1.28 8.21 -21.03
C GLY A 189 -2.34 7.74 -20.04
N ARG A 190 -3.49 7.30 -20.55
CA ARG A 190 -4.57 6.73 -19.73
C ARG A 190 -4.25 5.26 -19.41
N ALA A 191 -3.93 4.97 -18.15
CA ALA A 191 -3.76 3.60 -17.66
C ALA A 191 -5.11 3.05 -17.16
N ARG A 192 -5.80 2.23 -17.97
CA ARG A 192 -7.11 1.65 -17.61
C ARG A 192 -7.00 0.46 -16.63
N LEU A 193 -5.89 -0.29 -16.66
CA LEU A 193 -5.76 -1.51 -15.86
C LEU A 193 -5.87 -1.25 -14.35
N ARG A 194 -5.22 -0.20 -13.85
CA ARG A 194 -5.19 0.08 -12.40
C ARG A 194 -6.58 0.38 -11.81
N PRO A 195 -7.39 1.33 -12.34
CA PRO A 195 -8.73 1.55 -11.80
C PRO A 195 -9.61 0.30 -11.94
N VAL A 196 -9.48 -0.49 -13.02
CA VAL A 196 -10.21 -1.74 -13.17
C VAL A 196 -9.84 -2.75 -12.08
N LEU A 197 -8.54 -2.99 -11.84
CA LEU A 197 -8.09 -3.88 -10.77
C LEU A 197 -8.49 -3.38 -9.38
N ALA A 198 -8.48 -2.07 -9.15
CA ALA A 198 -8.91 -1.49 -7.88
C ALA A 198 -10.43 -1.65 -7.65
N LEU A 199 -11.25 -1.42 -8.68
CA LEU A 199 -12.70 -1.64 -8.62
C LEU A 199 -13.03 -3.12 -8.43
N LEU A 200 -12.35 -4.00 -9.15
CA LEU A 200 -12.47 -5.45 -8.99
C LEU A 200 -12.10 -5.89 -7.57
N ALA A 201 -10.96 -5.43 -7.05
CA ALA A 201 -10.54 -5.75 -5.69
C ALA A 201 -11.55 -5.23 -4.66
N ALA A 202 -12.08 -4.01 -4.84
CA ALA A 202 -13.11 -3.47 -3.97
C ALA A 202 -14.42 -4.28 -4.02
N ALA A 203 -14.87 -4.67 -5.22
CA ALA A 203 -16.06 -5.49 -5.40
C ALA A 203 -15.92 -6.88 -4.74
N LEU A 204 -14.79 -7.56 -4.96
CA LEU A 204 -14.53 -8.86 -4.34
C LEU A 204 -14.34 -8.76 -2.83
N LEU A 205 -13.78 -7.65 -2.32
CA LEU A 205 -13.63 -7.45 -0.89
C LEU A 205 -14.98 -7.16 -0.21
N ALA A 206 -15.82 -6.32 -0.83
CA ALA A 206 -17.20 -6.12 -0.39
C ALA A 206 -17.98 -7.44 -0.39
N HIS A 207 -17.78 -8.27 -1.42
CA HIS A 207 -18.34 -9.60 -1.52
C HIS A 207 -17.86 -10.55 -0.42
N ALA A 208 -16.56 -10.56 -0.12
CA ALA A 208 -15.99 -11.34 0.98
C ALA A 208 -16.51 -10.90 2.35
N CYS A 209 -16.66 -9.59 2.58
CA CYS A 209 -17.29 -9.05 3.79
C CYS A 209 -18.77 -9.43 3.89
N GLY A 210 -19.51 -9.38 2.77
CA GLY A 210 -20.90 -9.83 2.71
C GLY A 210 -21.04 -11.33 3.00
N ALA A 211 -20.17 -12.17 2.45
CA ALA A 211 -20.14 -13.60 2.74
C ALA A 211 -19.83 -13.89 4.22
N TRP A 212 -18.91 -13.13 4.81
CA TRP A 212 -18.61 -13.21 6.25
C TRP A 212 -19.82 -12.84 7.12
N ALA A 213 -20.60 -11.84 6.70
CA ALA A 213 -21.76 -11.35 7.46
C ALA A 213 -23.03 -12.20 7.28
N SER A 214 -23.29 -12.72 6.09
CA SER A 214 -24.60 -13.30 5.70
C SER A 214 -24.72 -14.83 5.85
N GLN A 215 -23.64 -15.53 6.24
CA GLN A 215 -23.60 -17.00 6.38
C GLN A 215 -24.02 -17.79 5.10
N GLY A 216 -24.18 -17.14 3.95
CA GLY A 216 -24.66 -17.78 2.72
C GLY A 216 -23.56 -18.46 1.90
N ALA A 217 -23.67 -19.77 1.68
CA ALA A 217 -22.65 -20.61 1.02
C ALA A 217 -22.48 -20.37 -0.51
N GLY A 218 -23.48 -19.83 -1.20
CA GLY A 218 -23.46 -19.72 -2.67
C GLY A 218 -22.47 -18.69 -3.23
N TRP A 219 -22.14 -17.68 -2.44
CA TRP A 219 -21.33 -16.53 -2.87
C TRP A 219 -19.86 -16.88 -3.10
N GLY A 220 -19.31 -17.86 -2.37
CA GLY A 220 -17.90 -18.25 -2.46
C GLY A 220 -17.53 -18.86 -3.82
N ARG A 221 -18.41 -19.69 -4.40
CA ARG A 221 -18.13 -20.38 -5.67
C ARG A 221 -18.08 -19.41 -6.86
N ALA A 222 -18.97 -18.42 -6.88
CA ALA A 222 -18.94 -17.37 -7.91
C ALA A 222 -17.63 -16.57 -7.87
N ALA A 223 -17.11 -16.27 -6.67
CA ALA A 223 -15.84 -15.56 -6.51
C ALA A 223 -14.65 -16.40 -7.02
N LEU A 224 -14.62 -17.71 -6.76
CA LEU A 224 -13.58 -18.62 -7.27
C LEU A 224 -13.56 -18.71 -8.81
N TRP A 225 -14.72 -18.65 -9.46
CA TRP A 225 -14.82 -18.71 -10.92
C TRP A 225 -14.76 -17.36 -11.63
N SER A 226 -14.67 -16.25 -10.87
CA SER A 226 -14.73 -14.89 -11.42
C SER A 226 -13.55 -14.48 -12.31
N GLY A 227 -12.43 -15.22 -12.29
CA GLY A 227 -11.28 -14.95 -13.15
C GLY A 227 -9.97 -15.54 -12.63
N PRO A 228 -8.81 -15.15 -13.20
CA PRO A 228 -7.51 -15.76 -12.89
C PRO A 228 -7.06 -15.57 -11.43
N TRP A 229 -7.60 -14.56 -10.73
CA TRP A 229 -7.41 -14.37 -9.29
C TRP A 229 -8.17 -15.41 -8.44
N GLY A 230 -9.32 -15.89 -8.92
CA GLY A 230 -10.10 -16.94 -8.27
C GLY A 230 -9.67 -18.35 -8.67
N TRP A 231 -9.32 -18.56 -9.95
CA TRP A 231 -8.85 -19.85 -10.44
C TRP A 231 -7.59 -20.33 -9.71
N ALA A 232 -6.72 -19.40 -9.32
CA ALA A 232 -5.54 -19.70 -8.52
C ALA A 232 -5.85 -20.26 -7.11
N ALA A 233 -7.05 -20.03 -6.58
CA ALA A 233 -7.48 -20.54 -5.27
C ALA A 233 -8.22 -21.90 -5.37
N LEU A 234 -8.69 -22.30 -6.56
CA LEU A 234 -9.43 -23.55 -6.76
C LEU A 234 -8.65 -24.82 -6.36
N PRO A 235 -7.34 -24.99 -6.68
CA PRO A 235 -6.57 -26.15 -6.23
C PRO A 235 -6.54 -26.29 -4.70
N TRP A 236 -6.41 -25.17 -4.00
CA TRP A 236 -6.42 -25.15 -2.53
C TRP A 236 -7.82 -25.48 -1.98
N ALA A 237 -8.87 -24.93 -2.59
CA ALA A 237 -10.25 -25.24 -2.22
C ALA A 237 -10.55 -26.74 -2.41
N ALA A 238 -10.02 -27.37 -3.45
CA ALA A 238 -10.15 -28.81 -3.67
C ALA A 238 -9.36 -29.61 -2.64
N ALA A 239 -8.11 -29.23 -2.36
CA ALA A 239 -7.28 -29.87 -1.35
C ALA A 239 -7.89 -29.80 0.06
N THR A 240 -8.70 -28.77 0.34
CA THR A 240 -9.42 -28.59 1.61
C THR A 240 -10.85 -29.15 1.62
N GLY A 241 -11.26 -29.83 0.55
CA GLY A 241 -12.59 -30.46 0.43
C GLY A 241 -13.75 -29.47 0.30
N ARG A 242 -13.48 -28.24 -0.13
CA ARG A 242 -14.48 -27.16 -0.33
C ARG A 242 -15.08 -27.16 -1.73
N VAL A 243 -14.37 -27.73 -2.69
CA VAL A 243 -14.84 -27.97 -4.07
C VAL A 243 -14.41 -29.37 -4.51
N SER A 244 -14.94 -29.85 -5.63
CA SER A 244 -14.55 -31.15 -6.18
C SER A 244 -13.09 -31.16 -6.70
N ALA A 245 -12.47 -32.34 -6.75
CA ALA A 245 -11.13 -32.51 -7.31
C ALA A 245 -11.05 -32.07 -8.79
N VAL A 246 -12.13 -32.31 -9.55
CA VAL A 246 -12.26 -31.88 -10.95
C VAL A 246 -12.23 -30.35 -11.06
N GLU A 247 -12.98 -29.64 -10.21
CA GLU A 247 -12.93 -28.17 -10.18
C GLU A 247 -11.54 -27.64 -9.79
N GLY A 248 -10.87 -28.31 -8.86
CA GLY A 248 -9.48 -28.00 -8.50
C GLY A 248 -8.52 -28.13 -9.68
N ALA A 249 -8.61 -29.24 -10.41
CA ALA A 249 -7.79 -29.49 -11.60
C ALA A 249 -8.07 -28.49 -12.72
N CYS A 250 -9.34 -28.24 -13.04
CA CYS A 250 -9.76 -27.25 -14.03
C CYS A 250 -9.28 -25.85 -13.66
N GLY A 251 -9.45 -25.45 -12.40
CA GLY A 251 -8.97 -24.17 -11.89
C GLY A 251 -7.45 -24.02 -11.97
N GLY A 252 -6.71 -25.07 -11.59
CA GLY A 252 -5.25 -25.10 -11.74
C GLY A 252 -4.79 -24.95 -13.19
N ALA A 253 -5.43 -25.66 -14.12
CA ALA A 253 -5.14 -25.55 -15.56
C ALA A 253 -5.43 -24.14 -16.09
N LEU A 254 -6.59 -23.55 -15.76
CA LEU A 254 -6.95 -22.19 -16.17
C LEU A 254 -6.01 -21.15 -15.57
N ALA A 255 -5.60 -21.30 -14.31
CA ALA A 255 -4.62 -20.43 -13.66
C ALA A 255 -3.26 -20.52 -14.36
N ALA A 256 -2.79 -21.73 -14.70
CA ALA A 256 -1.54 -21.94 -15.42
C ALA A 256 -1.57 -21.29 -16.82
N LEU A 257 -2.66 -21.48 -17.57
CA LEU A 257 -2.87 -20.85 -18.89
C LEU A 257 -2.88 -19.31 -18.78
N ALA A 258 -3.58 -18.77 -17.77
CA ALA A 258 -3.62 -17.33 -17.53
C ALA A 258 -2.22 -16.77 -17.19
N VAL A 259 -1.44 -17.49 -16.36
CA VAL A 259 -0.05 -17.12 -16.04
C VAL A 259 0.80 -17.11 -17.32
N VAL A 260 0.79 -18.18 -18.11
CA VAL A 260 1.57 -18.27 -19.35
C VAL A 260 1.20 -17.13 -20.31
N GLY A 261 -0.10 -16.90 -20.54
CA GLY A 261 -0.57 -15.79 -21.36
C GLY A 261 -0.11 -14.42 -20.84
N ALA A 262 -0.23 -14.19 -19.54
CA ALA A 262 0.19 -12.95 -18.90
C ALA A 262 1.71 -12.72 -18.99
N LEU A 263 2.54 -13.77 -18.82
CA LEU A 263 3.99 -13.69 -18.95
C LEU A 263 4.43 -13.41 -20.38
N LEU A 264 3.76 -13.98 -21.38
CA LEU A 264 3.99 -13.67 -22.80
C LEU A 264 3.65 -12.21 -23.13
N VAL A 265 2.51 -11.72 -22.65
CA VAL A 265 2.11 -10.30 -22.77
C VAL A 265 3.10 -9.40 -22.05
N ALA A 266 3.55 -9.76 -20.85
CA ALA A 266 4.54 -9.02 -20.09
C ALA A 266 5.90 -8.98 -20.81
N ARG A 267 6.34 -10.09 -21.42
CA ARG A 267 7.56 -10.14 -22.23
C ARG A 267 7.50 -9.15 -23.39
N ARG A 268 6.41 -9.16 -24.17
CA ARG A 268 6.19 -8.21 -25.27
C ARG A 268 6.14 -6.77 -24.76
N ALA A 269 5.43 -6.53 -23.66
CA ALA A 269 5.30 -5.21 -23.05
C ALA A 269 6.63 -4.66 -22.51
N ALA A 270 7.48 -5.52 -21.93
CA ALA A 270 8.80 -5.17 -21.43
C ALA A 270 9.72 -4.68 -22.56
N LEU A 271 9.72 -5.37 -23.71
CA LEU A 271 10.52 -4.98 -24.87
C LEU A 271 10.07 -3.64 -25.47
N ALA A 272 8.77 -3.35 -25.38
CA ALA A 272 8.15 -2.11 -25.84
C ALA A 272 8.19 -0.96 -24.82
N LEU A 273 8.94 -1.07 -23.71
CA LEU A 273 9.01 -0.02 -22.69
C LEU A 273 9.61 1.29 -23.25
N PRO A 274 8.93 2.44 -23.12
CA PRO A 274 9.49 3.72 -23.53
C PRO A 274 10.68 4.13 -22.66
N ALA A 275 11.77 4.60 -23.27
CA ALA A 275 12.97 5.04 -22.54
C ALA A 275 12.67 6.16 -21.52
N ARG A 276 11.72 7.06 -21.83
CA ARG A 276 11.24 8.11 -20.92
C ARG A 276 10.64 7.57 -19.61
N VAL A 277 9.96 6.42 -19.66
CA VAL A 277 9.42 5.75 -18.46
C VAL A 277 10.57 5.25 -17.59
N LEU A 278 11.54 4.57 -18.19
CA LEU A 278 12.71 4.04 -17.48
C LEU A 278 13.55 5.16 -16.83
N ARG A 279 13.75 6.27 -17.55
CA ARG A 279 14.40 7.48 -17.01
C ARG A 279 13.66 8.04 -15.81
N GLN A 280 12.36 8.27 -15.96
CA GLN A 280 11.56 8.85 -14.91
C GLN A 280 11.50 7.95 -13.67
N GLN A 281 11.28 6.65 -13.83
CA GLN A 281 11.25 5.71 -12.71
C GLN A 281 12.60 5.60 -12.01
N THR A 282 13.70 5.70 -12.74
CA THR A 282 15.03 5.70 -12.13
C THR A 282 15.26 6.95 -11.29
N ARG A 283 14.84 8.13 -11.78
CA ARG A 283 14.87 9.39 -11.03
C ARG A 283 14.00 9.32 -9.78
N VAL A 284 12.75 8.86 -9.93
CA VAL A 284 11.79 8.75 -8.83
C VAL A 284 12.29 7.77 -7.77
N ALA A 285 12.82 6.62 -8.18
CA ALA A 285 13.33 5.66 -7.23
C ALA A 285 14.60 6.13 -6.53
N GLY A 286 15.48 6.88 -7.21
CA GLY A 286 16.64 7.53 -6.56
C GLY A 286 16.21 8.53 -5.49
N MET A 287 15.27 9.43 -5.83
CA MET A 287 14.72 10.39 -4.87
C MET A 287 13.97 9.71 -3.72
N PHE A 288 13.21 8.64 -4.01
CA PHE A 288 12.51 7.88 -2.99
C PHE A 288 13.47 7.14 -2.06
N THR A 289 14.53 6.53 -2.60
CA THR A 289 15.55 5.87 -1.78
C THR A 289 16.29 6.88 -0.90
N ALA A 290 16.65 8.05 -1.44
CA ALA A 290 17.22 9.13 -0.64
C ALA A 290 16.26 9.61 0.47
N ALA A 291 14.98 9.79 0.13
CA ALA A 291 13.95 10.16 1.10
C ALA A 291 13.72 9.08 2.17
N PHE A 292 13.80 7.80 1.80
CA PHE A 292 13.67 6.69 2.72
C PHE A 292 14.84 6.65 3.70
N TYR A 293 16.07 6.80 3.22
CA TYR A 293 17.25 6.89 4.09
C TYR A 293 17.25 8.16 4.95
N GLY A 294 16.68 9.26 4.47
CA GLY A 294 16.46 10.48 5.27
C GLY A 294 15.19 10.45 6.12
N ALA A 295 14.47 9.32 6.17
CA ALA A 295 13.17 9.14 6.85
C ALA A 295 12.17 10.29 6.62
N ASP A 296 12.20 10.91 5.43
CA ASP A 296 11.31 12.00 5.05
C ASP A 296 10.20 11.52 4.11
N PRO A 297 9.03 11.12 4.64
CA PRO A 297 7.90 10.69 3.81
C PRO A 297 7.36 11.81 2.90
N ARG A 298 7.68 13.08 3.18
CA ARG A 298 7.28 14.21 2.34
C ARG A 298 8.09 14.25 1.06
N VAL A 299 9.41 14.14 1.17
CA VAL A 299 10.29 14.06 -0.01
C VAL A 299 9.96 12.82 -0.83
N ALA A 300 9.69 11.69 -0.18
CA ALA A 300 9.21 10.48 -0.86
C ALA A 300 7.91 10.74 -1.62
N ARG A 301 6.92 11.42 -1.01
CA ARG A 301 5.67 11.77 -1.68
C ARG A 301 5.83 12.81 -2.79
N ALA A 302 6.71 13.79 -2.61
CA ALA A 302 7.03 14.81 -3.60
C ALA A 302 7.66 14.17 -4.85
N ALA A 303 8.60 13.25 -4.65
CA ALA A 303 9.20 12.43 -5.72
C ALA A 303 8.14 11.68 -6.54
N LEU A 304 7.11 11.15 -5.88
CA LEU A 304 6.01 10.43 -6.53
C LEU A 304 4.99 11.33 -7.24
N SER A 305 4.94 12.63 -6.91
CA SER A 305 3.90 13.57 -7.37
C SER A 305 4.36 14.64 -8.36
N ALA A 306 5.67 14.91 -8.45
CA ALA A 306 6.26 15.90 -9.36
C ALA A 306 5.73 15.86 -10.82
N PRO A 307 5.67 14.70 -11.51
CA PRO A 307 5.22 14.67 -12.91
C PRO A 307 3.70 14.86 -13.10
N ARG A 308 2.87 14.84 -12.05
CA ARG A 308 1.41 15.05 -12.18
C ARG A 308 1.00 16.52 -12.16
N ARG A 309 1.85 17.41 -11.63
CA ARG A 309 1.51 18.84 -11.46
C ARG A 309 1.42 19.60 -12.78
N ALA A 310 2.18 19.21 -13.80
CA ALA A 310 2.21 19.91 -15.08
C ALA A 310 0.95 19.74 -15.96
N ARG A 311 0.10 18.73 -15.71
CA ARG A 311 -0.96 18.30 -16.66
C ARG A 311 -2.40 18.58 -16.22
N ARG A 312 -2.62 19.24 -15.06
CA ARG A 312 -3.98 19.39 -14.45
C ARG A 312 -4.34 20.83 -14.11
N ALA A 313 -4.07 21.76 -15.02
CA ALA A 313 -4.54 23.15 -14.89
C ALA A 313 -5.90 23.42 -15.55
N THR A 314 -6.55 22.42 -16.15
CA THR A 314 -7.84 22.61 -16.83
C THR A 314 -8.95 21.91 -16.05
N GLY A 315 -9.70 22.67 -15.24
CA GLY A 315 -10.86 22.10 -14.55
C GLY A 315 -11.60 23.08 -13.63
N ARG A 316 -12.78 23.51 -14.12
CA ARG A 316 -13.95 24.09 -13.44
C ARG A 316 -13.66 24.95 -12.20
N ALA A 317 -13.72 26.27 -12.39
CA ALA A 317 -13.75 27.21 -11.29
C ALA A 317 -15.12 27.09 -10.57
N LEU A 318 -15.12 26.60 -9.34
CA LEU A 318 -16.24 26.89 -8.43
C LEU A 318 -16.22 28.40 -8.16
N ARG A 319 -17.40 29.03 -8.06
CA ARG A 319 -17.48 30.45 -7.68
C ARG A 319 -16.88 30.65 -6.29
N VAL A 320 -16.08 31.70 -6.11
CA VAL A 320 -15.47 32.05 -4.83
C VAL A 320 -16.59 32.48 -3.85
N PRO A 321 -16.65 31.95 -2.63
CA PRO A 321 -17.65 32.37 -1.66
C PRO A 321 -17.39 33.80 -1.19
N ARG A 322 -18.46 34.58 -0.98
CA ARG A 322 -18.37 35.95 -0.45
C ARG A 322 -18.04 35.98 1.05
N ALA A 323 -18.47 34.97 1.80
CA ALA A 323 -18.22 34.88 3.22
C ALA A 323 -16.76 34.47 3.50
N ARG A 324 -16.01 35.33 4.20
CA ARG A 324 -14.59 35.11 4.52
C ARG A 324 -14.34 33.77 5.22
N TRP A 325 -15.28 33.28 6.05
CA TRP A 325 -15.11 32.03 6.77
C TRP A 325 -15.20 30.78 5.89
N LEU A 326 -15.90 30.84 4.75
CA LEU A 326 -16.02 29.75 3.78
C LEU A 326 -14.85 29.67 2.80
N LEU A 327 -13.97 30.68 2.78
CA LEU A 327 -12.84 30.72 1.85
C LEU A 327 -11.91 29.50 2.01
N LEU A 328 -11.65 29.07 3.25
CA LEU A 328 -10.74 27.95 3.51
C LEU A 328 -11.37 26.59 3.16
N PRO A 329 -12.60 26.24 3.62
CA PRO A 329 -13.28 25.04 3.15
C PRO A 329 -13.46 24.99 1.63
N TRP A 330 -13.76 26.13 1.00
CA TRP A 330 -13.86 26.21 -0.47
C TRP A 330 -12.53 25.91 -1.16
N ARG A 331 -11.42 26.46 -0.66
CA ARG A 331 -10.07 26.20 -1.17
C ARG A 331 -9.70 24.72 -1.02
N ASP A 332 -10.00 24.13 0.12
CA ASP A 332 -9.75 22.72 0.39
C ASP A 332 -10.61 21.81 -0.49
N LEU A 333 -11.88 22.18 -0.69
CA LEU A 333 -12.79 21.48 -1.59
C LEU A 333 -12.27 21.50 -3.02
N LEU A 334 -11.83 22.66 -3.52
CA LEU A 334 -11.18 22.77 -4.82
C LEU A 334 -9.91 21.93 -4.91
N ALA A 335 -9.09 21.89 -3.86
CA ALA A 335 -7.90 21.04 -3.81
C ALA A 335 -8.25 19.55 -3.89
N LEU A 336 -9.30 19.12 -3.19
CA LEU A 336 -9.82 17.74 -3.23
C LEU A 336 -10.42 17.41 -4.60
N LEU A 337 -11.19 18.32 -5.21
CA LEU A 337 -11.78 18.15 -6.55
C LEU A 337 -10.71 18.08 -7.64
N ARG A 338 -9.59 18.81 -7.49
CA ARG A 338 -8.42 18.72 -8.38
C ARG A 338 -7.61 17.43 -8.16
N ALA A 339 -7.82 16.75 -7.03
CA ALA A 339 -7.18 15.49 -6.66
C ALA A 339 -8.22 14.39 -6.35
N PRO A 340 -9.10 14.01 -7.30
CA PRO A 340 -10.27 13.16 -7.02
C PRO A 340 -9.89 11.77 -6.50
N LEU A 341 -8.73 11.25 -6.90
CA LEU A 341 -8.22 9.98 -6.38
C LEU A 341 -7.91 10.04 -4.87
N ARG A 342 -7.50 11.20 -4.33
CA ARG A 342 -7.24 11.37 -2.90
C ARG A 342 -8.54 11.43 -2.11
N ALA A 343 -9.49 12.25 -2.58
CA ALA A 343 -10.82 12.30 -2.00
C ALA A 343 -11.49 10.92 -2.02
N GLY A 344 -11.48 10.25 -3.18
CA GLY A 344 -11.99 8.89 -3.33
C GLY A 344 -11.29 7.88 -2.43
N SER A 345 -9.96 7.96 -2.25
CA SER A 345 -9.27 7.08 -1.31
C SER A 345 -9.63 7.36 0.15
N GLY A 346 -9.83 8.62 0.53
CA GLY A 346 -10.28 8.97 1.88
C GLY A 346 -11.68 8.43 2.16
N VAL A 347 -12.60 8.60 1.22
CA VAL A 347 -13.97 8.06 1.30
C VAL A 347 -13.96 6.53 1.33
N ALA A 348 -13.15 5.88 0.49
CA ALA A 348 -13.05 4.41 0.47
C ALA A 348 -12.48 3.86 1.80
N LEU A 349 -11.46 4.51 2.37
CA LEU A 349 -10.92 4.14 3.68
C LEU A 349 -11.94 4.35 4.80
N TRP A 350 -12.76 5.41 4.73
CA TRP A 350 -13.84 5.63 5.67
C TRP A 350 -14.95 4.58 5.54
N GLY A 351 -15.33 4.21 4.31
CA GLY A 351 -16.23 3.09 4.06
C GLY A 351 -15.71 1.79 4.68
N ALA A 352 -14.40 1.52 4.58
CA ALA A 352 -13.78 0.39 5.24
C ALA A 352 -13.83 0.50 6.77
N THR A 353 -13.67 1.69 7.34
CA THR A 353 -13.88 1.95 8.77
C THR A 353 -15.28 1.58 9.22
N LEU A 354 -16.30 2.03 8.50
CA LEU A 354 -17.70 1.74 8.81
C LEU A 354 -18.00 0.25 8.69
N ALA A 355 -17.51 -0.40 7.64
CA ALA A 355 -17.66 -1.84 7.45
C ALA A 355 -16.99 -2.65 8.56
N LEU A 356 -15.76 -2.28 8.96
CA LEU A 356 -15.03 -2.95 10.05
C LEU A 356 -15.71 -2.74 11.41
N LEU A 357 -16.28 -1.56 11.66
CA LEU A 357 -17.08 -1.30 12.86
C LEU A 357 -18.35 -2.15 12.90
N ALA A 358 -19.04 -2.30 11.77
CA ALA A 358 -20.26 -3.09 11.67
C ALA A 358 -20.05 -4.59 11.95
N VAL A 359 -18.80 -5.10 11.83
CA VAL A 359 -18.46 -6.48 12.21
C VAL A 359 -18.60 -6.71 13.73
N GLY A 360 -18.44 -5.67 14.55
CA GLY A 360 -18.59 -5.78 16.01
C GLY A 360 -17.49 -6.58 16.73
N HIS A 361 -16.36 -6.87 16.05
CA HIS A 361 -15.24 -7.62 16.63
C HIS A 361 -14.13 -6.67 17.13
N PRO A 362 -13.50 -6.91 18.29
CA PRO A 362 -12.51 -6.00 18.88
C PRO A 362 -11.32 -5.71 17.95
N VAL A 363 -10.78 -6.74 17.29
CA VAL A 363 -9.68 -6.58 16.31
C VAL A 363 -10.13 -5.77 15.09
N ALA A 364 -11.39 -5.93 14.66
CA ALA A 364 -11.95 -5.14 13.57
C ALA A 364 -12.12 -3.67 13.99
N GLY A 365 -12.48 -3.41 15.25
CA GLY A 365 -12.52 -2.07 15.82
C GLY A 365 -11.15 -1.37 15.82
N VAL A 366 -10.07 -2.08 16.19
CA VAL A 366 -8.70 -1.54 16.09
C VAL A 366 -8.33 -1.24 14.62
N ALA A 367 -8.63 -2.15 13.70
CA ALA A 367 -8.42 -1.92 12.28
C ALA A 367 -9.28 -0.75 11.74
N ALA A 368 -10.49 -0.56 12.27
CA ALA A 368 -11.38 0.55 11.96
C ALA A 368 -10.76 1.88 12.40
N LEU A 369 -10.19 1.96 13.61
CA LEU A 369 -9.47 3.14 14.09
C LEU A 369 -8.30 3.53 13.17
N VAL A 370 -7.50 2.55 12.75
CA VAL A 370 -6.38 2.78 11.83
C VAL A 370 -6.89 3.28 10.47
N THR A 371 -7.87 2.60 9.88
CA THR A 371 -8.43 3.00 8.58
C THR A 371 -9.13 4.36 8.63
N GLY A 372 -9.79 4.69 9.75
CA GLY A 372 -10.46 5.95 9.97
C GLY A 372 -9.47 7.11 10.12
N TYR A 373 -8.36 6.90 10.84
CA TYR A 373 -7.27 7.88 10.88
C TYR A 373 -6.66 8.09 9.48
N LEU A 374 -6.44 7.02 8.71
CA LEU A 374 -5.91 7.12 7.36
C LEU A 374 -6.89 7.87 6.44
N ALA A 375 -8.20 7.65 6.57
CA ALA A 375 -9.23 8.39 5.86
C ALA A 375 -9.15 9.89 6.17
N ALA A 376 -9.15 10.26 7.46
CA ALA A 376 -8.99 11.64 7.90
C ALA A 376 -7.67 12.25 7.39
N ALA A 377 -6.56 11.51 7.44
CA ALA A 377 -5.27 11.96 6.97
C ALA A 377 -5.20 12.21 5.46
N GLN A 378 -6.00 11.51 4.64
CA GLN A 378 -6.12 11.81 3.19
C GLN A 378 -6.91 13.10 2.95
N LEU A 379 -7.95 13.35 3.75
CA LEU A 379 -8.83 14.51 3.60
C LEU A 379 -8.20 15.81 4.15
N VAL A 380 -7.41 15.75 5.21
CA VAL A 380 -6.69 16.89 5.84
C VAL A 380 -5.45 17.34 5.05
N GLU A 381 -5.16 16.68 3.93
CA GLU A 381 -4.00 16.98 3.10
C GLU A 381 -3.86 18.44 2.61
N PRO A 382 -4.93 19.21 2.30
CA PRO A 382 -4.83 20.65 2.05
C PRO A 382 -4.14 21.42 3.18
N ALA A 383 -4.46 21.08 4.44
CA ALA A 383 -3.82 21.67 5.63
C ALA A 383 -2.30 21.40 5.66
N ARG A 384 -1.87 20.23 5.15
CA ARG A 384 -0.47 19.85 5.08
C ARG A 384 0.30 20.67 4.03
N TRP A 385 -0.33 21.02 2.91
CA TRP A 385 0.30 21.91 1.92
C TRP A 385 0.51 23.32 2.47
N GLU A 386 -0.41 23.81 3.30
CA GLU A 386 -0.29 25.12 3.93
C GLU A 386 0.79 25.14 5.02
N SER A 387 0.91 24.05 5.79
CA SER A 387 1.95 23.95 6.83
C SER A 387 3.36 23.86 6.25
N GLU A 388 3.51 23.34 5.03
CA GLU A 388 4.78 23.23 4.31
C GLU A 388 5.19 24.53 3.60
N ASN A 389 4.25 25.43 3.28
CA ASN A 389 4.55 26.71 2.64
C ASN A 389 3.99 27.87 3.48
N HIS A 390 4.86 28.47 4.28
CA HIS A 390 4.51 29.57 5.18
C HIS A 390 3.96 30.81 4.47
N GLU A 391 4.39 31.07 3.23
CA GLU A 391 3.94 32.23 2.44
C GLU A 391 2.44 32.15 2.12
N ARG A 392 1.91 30.94 1.90
CA ARG A 392 0.50 30.74 1.55
C ARG A 392 -0.45 31.09 2.69
N GLY A 393 -0.05 30.78 3.92
CA GLY A 393 -0.83 31.08 5.11
C GLY A 393 -0.64 32.52 5.60
N ALA A 394 0.50 33.14 5.29
CA ALA A 394 0.83 34.50 5.74
C ALA A 394 -0.10 35.57 5.15
N ALA A 395 -0.63 35.35 3.95
CA ALA A 395 -1.57 36.27 3.30
C ALA A 395 -3.02 36.16 3.81
N LEU A 396 -3.31 35.23 4.74
CA LEU A 396 -4.66 35.02 5.27
C LEU A 396 -4.87 35.74 6.61
N PRO A 397 -6.07 36.28 6.88
CA PRO A 397 -6.34 37.08 8.08
C PRO A 397 -6.48 36.26 9.38
N TRP A 398 -6.08 34.98 9.39
CA TRP A 398 -6.30 34.08 10.52
C TRP A 398 -4.97 33.62 11.13
N SER A 399 -4.96 33.49 12.45
CA SER A 399 -3.82 32.88 13.15
C SER A 399 -3.62 31.43 12.71
N ARG A 400 -2.38 30.92 12.80
CA ARG A 400 -2.04 29.54 12.41
C ARG A 400 -2.91 28.49 13.12
N GLY A 401 -3.25 28.71 14.38
CA GLY A 401 -4.15 27.84 15.14
C GLY A 401 -5.58 27.85 14.60
N ALA A 402 -6.11 29.03 14.26
CA ALA A 402 -7.44 29.17 13.68
C ALA A 402 -7.50 28.57 12.26
N LEU A 403 -6.45 28.74 11.45
CA LEU A 403 -6.32 28.09 10.14
C LEU A 403 -6.39 26.56 10.26
N ALA A 404 -5.70 25.99 11.24
CA ALA A 404 -5.71 24.54 11.48
C ALA A 404 -7.11 23.99 11.76
N LEU A 405 -7.86 24.64 12.66
CA LEU A 405 -9.22 24.24 12.98
C LEU A 405 -10.16 24.40 11.78
N ARG A 406 -9.98 25.44 10.98
CA ARG A 406 -10.80 25.64 9.77
C ARG A 406 -10.53 24.59 8.69
N HIS A 407 -9.28 24.13 8.56
CA HIS A 407 -8.91 23.02 7.69
C HIS A 407 -9.50 21.67 8.14
N ALA A 408 -9.88 21.54 9.40
CA ALA A 408 -10.56 20.35 9.92
C ALA A 408 -12.06 20.31 9.58
N LEU A 409 -12.68 21.45 9.22
CA LEU A 409 -14.12 21.54 8.97
C LEU A 409 -14.57 20.68 7.79
N LEU A 410 -13.89 20.78 6.64
CA LEU A 410 -14.29 20.04 5.44
C LEU A 410 -14.09 18.52 5.59
N PRO A 411 -12.92 18.01 6.06
CA PRO A 411 -12.76 16.59 6.38
C PRO A 411 -13.79 16.09 7.39
N GLY A 412 -14.03 16.85 8.47
CA GLY A 412 -15.02 16.50 9.48
C GLY A 412 -16.43 16.39 8.91
N ALA A 413 -16.87 17.39 8.14
CA ALA A 413 -18.18 17.38 7.50
C ALA A 413 -18.34 16.20 6.53
N LEU A 414 -17.34 15.90 5.70
CA LEU A 414 -17.40 14.77 4.76
C LEU A 414 -17.51 13.42 5.49
N LEU A 415 -16.74 13.21 6.55
CA LEU A 415 -16.79 11.96 7.34
C LEU A 415 -18.11 11.85 8.11
N LEU A 416 -18.61 12.93 8.71
CA LEU A 416 -19.91 12.93 9.40
C LEU A 416 -21.07 12.67 8.44
N LEU A 417 -21.14 13.38 7.31
CA LEU A 417 -22.19 13.21 6.31
C LEU A 417 -22.20 11.80 5.71
N SER A 418 -21.02 11.22 5.46
CA SER A 418 -20.91 9.84 4.96
C SER A 418 -21.22 8.77 6.01
N SER A 419 -21.25 9.13 7.30
CA SER A 419 -21.62 8.22 8.39
C SER A 419 -23.11 8.21 8.68
N ALA A 420 -23.83 9.30 8.37
CA ALA A 420 -25.25 9.46 8.67
C ALA A 420 -26.14 8.26 8.24
N PRO A 421 -26.05 7.72 6.99
CA PRO A 421 -26.89 6.60 6.58
C PRO A 421 -26.52 5.26 7.26
N LEU A 422 -25.37 5.18 7.94
CA LEU A 422 -24.81 3.95 8.47
C LEU A 422 -24.67 3.96 10.00
N VAL A 423 -25.20 4.99 10.68
CA VAL A 423 -25.06 5.16 12.13
C VAL A 423 -25.67 4.00 12.92
N ALA A 424 -26.74 3.38 12.39
CA ALA A 424 -27.36 2.21 13.02
C ALA A 424 -26.42 0.99 13.06
N PHE A 425 -25.51 0.87 12.09
CA PHE A 425 -24.55 -0.25 12.01
C PHE A 425 -23.20 0.09 12.65
N ALA A 426 -22.85 1.38 12.74
CA ALA A 426 -21.58 1.86 13.27
C ALA A 426 -21.79 3.12 14.15
N PRO A 427 -22.46 3.01 15.31
CA PRO A 427 -22.90 4.16 16.11
C PRO A 427 -21.74 5.00 16.67
N LEU A 428 -20.55 4.42 16.81
CA LEU A 428 -19.35 5.12 17.29
C LEU A 428 -18.65 5.94 16.20
N ALA A 429 -18.90 5.66 14.92
CA ALA A 429 -18.15 6.29 13.83
C ALA A 429 -18.25 7.82 13.82
N PRO A 430 -19.44 8.45 13.98
CA PRO A 430 -19.55 9.90 14.05
C PRO A 430 -18.78 10.50 15.24
N ALA A 431 -18.78 9.83 16.39
CA ALA A 431 -18.11 10.30 17.61
C ALA A 431 -16.58 10.25 17.49
N TRP A 432 -16.04 9.36 16.66
CA TRP A 432 -14.60 9.28 16.37
C TRP A 432 -14.10 10.39 15.44
N VAL A 433 -14.97 10.99 14.61
CA VAL A 433 -14.55 11.94 13.58
C VAL A 433 -13.72 13.11 14.15
N PRO A 434 -14.12 13.81 15.23
CA PRO A 434 -13.33 14.92 15.77
C PRO A 434 -11.93 14.49 16.23
N ALA A 435 -11.81 13.31 16.86
CA ALA A 435 -10.53 12.77 17.32
C ALA A 435 -9.61 12.38 16.16
N LEU A 436 -10.14 11.66 15.16
CA LEU A 436 -9.36 11.23 14.00
C LEU A 436 -8.91 12.42 13.14
N VAL A 437 -9.79 13.40 12.91
CA VAL A 437 -9.47 14.63 12.19
C VAL A 437 -8.50 15.52 12.98
N GLY A 438 -8.65 15.61 14.31
CA GLY A 438 -7.70 16.28 15.20
C GLY A 438 -6.31 15.66 15.11
N ALA A 439 -6.20 14.34 15.24
CA ALA A 439 -4.94 13.60 15.11
C ALA A 439 -4.29 13.81 13.73
N ALA A 440 -5.08 13.74 12.65
CA ALA A 440 -4.61 14.01 11.29
C ALA A 440 -4.11 15.45 11.13
N SER A 441 -4.78 16.42 11.75
CA SER A 441 -4.41 17.84 11.73
C SER A 441 -3.12 18.12 12.50
N VAL A 442 -2.93 17.50 13.68
CA VAL A 442 -1.64 17.57 14.41
C VAL A 442 -0.52 16.98 13.56
N SER A 443 -0.79 15.85 12.91
CA SER A 443 0.15 15.17 12.00
C SER A 443 0.50 16.02 10.79
N ALA A 444 -0.46 16.79 10.25
CA ALA A 444 -0.24 17.71 9.14
C ALA A 444 0.61 18.93 9.54
N ARG A 445 0.54 19.38 10.79
CA ARG A 445 1.24 20.57 11.30
C ARG A 445 2.58 20.29 11.99
N ARG A 446 3.10 19.07 11.91
CA ARG A 446 4.34 18.67 12.62
C ARG A 446 5.62 19.46 12.25
N GLY A 447 5.64 20.21 11.13
CA GLY A 447 6.85 20.91 10.67
C GLY A 447 7.89 19.97 10.06
N ALA A 448 9.04 20.48 9.64
CA ALA A 448 10.17 19.65 9.21
C ALA A 448 10.71 18.83 10.39
N MET A 449 11.22 17.63 10.13
CA MET A 449 11.84 16.83 11.19
C MET A 449 13.20 17.45 11.54
N PRO A 450 13.46 17.79 12.81
CA PRO A 450 14.77 18.30 13.21
C PRO A 450 15.86 17.29 12.90
N ALA A 451 17.03 17.77 12.45
CA ALA A 451 18.18 16.90 12.16
C ALA A 451 18.63 16.10 13.41
N SER A 452 18.45 16.68 14.61
CA SER A 452 18.74 16.00 15.88
C SER A 452 17.91 14.73 16.09
N VAL A 453 16.65 14.72 15.65
CA VAL A 453 15.77 13.53 15.73
C VAL A 453 16.24 12.42 14.77
N LEU A 454 16.85 12.79 13.64
CA LEU A 454 17.41 11.84 12.67
C LEU A 454 18.72 11.22 13.15
N LEU A 455 19.58 12.03 13.77
CA LEU A 455 20.87 11.59 14.29
C LEU A 455 20.73 10.70 15.52
N GLY A 456 19.64 10.88 16.28
CA GLY A 456 19.36 10.10 17.47
C GLY A 456 20.42 10.26 18.56
N THR A 457 20.40 9.33 19.51
CA THR A 457 21.46 9.13 20.49
C THR A 457 21.97 7.71 20.37
N GLN A 458 23.30 7.54 20.37
CA GLN A 458 23.93 6.22 20.42
C GLN A 458 23.73 5.66 21.83
N THR A 459 23.10 4.49 21.92
CA THR A 459 22.90 3.75 23.18
C THR A 459 23.55 2.38 23.08
N PRO A 460 23.76 1.65 24.19
CA PRO A 460 24.22 0.26 24.13
C PRO A 460 23.33 -0.66 23.28
N MET A 461 22.06 -0.28 23.07
CA MET A 461 21.09 -1.00 22.22
C MET A 461 21.10 -0.53 20.75
N GLY A 462 22.00 0.40 20.39
CA GLY A 462 22.13 0.99 19.06
C GLY A 462 21.65 2.44 18.97
N ASP A 463 21.56 2.93 17.74
CA ASP A 463 21.09 4.29 17.42
C ASP A 463 19.57 4.41 17.63
N THR A 464 19.16 5.36 18.48
CA THR A 464 17.74 5.64 18.75
C THR A 464 17.06 6.51 17.69
N GLY A 465 17.81 7.06 16.72
CA GLY A 465 17.31 7.95 15.66
C GLY A 465 16.08 7.40 14.92
N PRO A 466 16.09 6.14 14.43
CA PRO A 466 14.91 5.54 13.79
C PRO A 466 13.67 5.51 14.68
N LEU A 467 13.82 5.20 15.96
CA LEU A 467 12.70 5.17 16.92
C LEU A 467 12.19 6.58 17.20
N GLN A 468 13.08 7.55 17.41
CA GLN A 468 12.72 8.96 17.60
C GLN A 468 11.99 9.51 16.36
N ALA A 469 12.46 9.18 15.16
CA ALA A 469 11.80 9.55 13.91
C ALA A 469 10.40 8.93 13.78
N LEU A 470 10.25 7.64 14.13
CA LEU A 470 8.94 6.98 14.16
C LEU A 470 7.99 7.64 15.16
N LEU A 471 8.46 7.94 16.38
CA LEU A 471 7.68 8.66 17.40
C LEU A 471 7.32 10.07 16.93
N TRP A 472 8.23 10.79 16.27
CA TRP A 472 7.96 12.11 15.71
C TRP A 472 6.90 12.06 14.60
N LEU A 473 7.00 11.09 13.70
CA LEU A 473 6.03 10.88 12.62
C LEU A 473 4.67 10.38 13.13
N GLY A 474 4.69 9.57 14.19
CA GLY A 474 3.54 8.88 14.77
C GLY A 474 2.93 9.54 16.00
N ARG A 475 3.46 10.65 16.52
CA ARG A 475 3.05 11.21 17.83
C ARG A 475 1.55 11.38 18.02
N ALA A 476 0.83 11.82 16.98
CA ALA A 476 -0.60 12.04 17.06
C ALA A 476 -1.42 10.74 16.98
N PRO A 477 -1.22 9.84 15.98
CA PRO A 477 -1.90 8.55 15.98
C PRO A 477 -1.53 7.67 17.18
N LEU A 478 -0.28 7.71 17.67
CA LEU A 478 0.16 6.95 18.84
C LEU A 478 -0.50 7.41 20.15
N LEU A 479 -1.02 8.63 20.21
CA LEU A 479 -1.78 9.09 21.38
C LEU A 479 -3.29 8.88 21.19
N VAL A 480 -3.82 9.21 20.01
CA VAL A 480 -5.27 9.21 19.79
C VAL A 480 -5.83 7.81 19.56
N LEU A 481 -5.14 6.92 18.84
CA LEU A 481 -5.67 5.58 18.58
C LEU A 481 -5.75 4.72 19.85
N PRO A 482 -4.72 4.69 20.72
CA PRO A 482 -4.84 3.99 22.01
C PRO A 482 -5.88 4.62 22.93
N ALA A 483 -6.03 5.95 22.92
CA ALA A 483 -7.10 6.60 23.68
C ALA A 483 -8.49 6.18 23.20
N LEU A 484 -8.69 5.95 21.90
CA LEU A 484 -9.97 5.49 21.35
C LEU A 484 -10.16 3.96 21.43
N ALA A 485 -9.10 3.17 21.55
CA ALA A 485 -9.16 1.71 21.57
C ALA A 485 -10.16 1.14 22.60
N PRO A 486 -10.26 1.64 23.85
CA PRO A 486 -11.24 1.18 24.82
C PRO A 486 -12.68 1.20 24.29
N THR A 487 -13.05 2.20 23.48
CA THR A 487 -14.41 2.31 22.92
C THR A 487 -14.76 1.18 21.96
N SER A 488 -13.77 0.49 21.40
CA SER A 488 -13.94 -0.68 20.54
C SER A 488 -13.84 -2.01 21.28
N LEU A 489 -13.22 -2.01 22.47
CA LEU A 489 -12.87 -3.22 23.20
C LEU A 489 -13.81 -3.50 24.37
N SER A 490 -14.41 -2.48 24.96
CA SER A 490 -14.99 -2.57 26.30
C SER A 490 -16.40 -3.17 26.33
N GLY A 491 -17.08 -3.36 25.20
CA GLY A 491 -18.47 -3.81 25.15
C GLY A 491 -19.45 -2.89 25.93
N VAL A 492 -18.98 -1.72 26.36
CA VAL A 492 -19.72 -0.77 27.19
C VAL A 492 -20.84 -0.15 26.36
N SER A 493 -21.91 0.26 27.04
CA SER A 493 -22.94 1.18 26.52
C SER A 493 -22.34 2.24 25.57
N THR A 494 -23.04 2.51 24.48
CA THR A 494 -22.60 3.45 23.44
C THR A 494 -22.42 4.88 23.98
N ALA A 495 -23.17 5.29 24.98
CA ALA A 495 -23.14 6.65 25.53
C ALA A 495 -21.79 7.07 26.13
N PRO A 496 -21.19 6.35 27.12
CA PRO A 496 -19.87 6.70 27.65
C PRO A 496 -18.75 6.59 26.60
N ALA A 497 -18.85 5.64 25.66
CA ALA A 497 -17.91 5.52 24.55
C ALA A 497 -17.96 6.75 23.61
N VAL A 498 -19.16 7.28 23.35
CA VAL A 498 -19.35 8.52 22.59
C VAL A 498 -18.78 9.71 23.36
N ALA A 499 -19.11 9.87 24.65
CA ALA A 499 -18.62 10.97 25.48
C ALA A 499 -17.08 10.99 25.54
N TRP A 500 -16.46 9.82 25.76
CA TRP A 500 -15.00 9.67 25.75
C TRP A 500 -14.39 10.02 24.40
N SER A 501 -14.98 9.55 23.30
CA SER A 501 -14.49 9.86 21.95
C SER A 501 -14.54 11.36 21.64
N LEU A 502 -15.61 12.04 22.08
CA LEU A 502 -15.75 13.49 21.94
C LEU A 502 -14.74 14.24 22.80
N ALA A 503 -14.46 13.78 24.02
CA ALA A 503 -13.45 14.37 24.89
C ALA A 503 -12.04 14.26 24.30
N VAL A 504 -11.67 13.07 23.79
CA VAL A 504 -10.40 12.86 23.05
C VAL A 504 -10.36 13.75 21.80
N GLY A 505 -11.50 13.91 21.12
CA GLY A 505 -11.65 14.81 19.97
C GLY A 505 -11.41 16.28 20.30
N ALA A 506 -12.02 16.78 21.36
CA ALA A 506 -11.85 18.13 21.85
C ALA A 506 -10.38 18.38 22.25
N ALA A 507 -9.76 17.44 22.97
CA ALA A 507 -8.35 17.52 23.35
C ALA A 507 -7.41 17.54 22.13
N ALA A 508 -7.66 16.67 21.14
CA ALA A 508 -6.87 16.64 19.91
C ALA A 508 -7.00 17.95 19.12
N LEU A 509 -8.22 18.50 18.97
CA LEU A 509 -8.45 19.77 18.30
C LEU A 509 -7.84 20.95 19.08
N ALA A 510 -7.93 20.97 20.40
CA ALA A 510 -7.24 21.95 21.24
C ALA A 510 -5.72 21.88 21.03
N TRP A 511 -5.14 20.68 21.02
CA TRP A 511 -3.72 20.47 20.74
C TRP A 511 -3.34 21.03 19.36
N THR A 512 -4.17 20.83 18.33
CA THR A 512 -3.93 21.44 17.01
C THR A 512 -3.90 22.96 17.07
N ARG A 513 -4.76 23.59 17.87
CA ARG A 513 -4.83 25.05 18.01
C ARG A 513 -3.56 25.60 18.66
N HIS A 514 -3.06 24.91 19.70
CA HIS A 514 -1.93 25.37 20.51
C HIS A 514 -0.55 24.99 19.97
N THR A 515 -0.44 24.02 19.04
CA THR A 515 0.85 23.69 18.44
C THR A 515 1.39 24.87 17.63
N ARG A 516 2.40 25.55 18.19
CA ARG A 516 3.19 26.57 17.50
C ARG A 516 4.15 25.85 16.55
N ALA A 517 4.22 26.29 15.29
CA ALA A 517 5.30 25.85 14.42
C ALA A 517 6.61 26.45 14.99
N PRO A 518 7.70 25.68 15.06
CA PRO A 518 8.99 26.21 15.48
C PRO A 518 9.33 27.43 14.63
N ARG A 519 9.79 28.51 15.27
CA ARG A 519 10.33 29.65 14.53
C ARG A 519 11.56 29.14 13.80
N SER A 520 11.59 29.27 12.47
CA SER A 520 12.81 29.09 11.70
C SER A 520 13.75 30.22 12.11
N THR A 521 14.66 29.92 13.03
CA THR A 521 15.82 30.76 13.32
C THR A 521 16.84 30.62 12.20
#